data_AF-A0A952NGC5-F1
#
_entry.id   AF-A0A952NGC5-F1
#
_cell.length_a   1.000
_cell.length_b   1.000
_cell.length_c   1.000
_cell.angle_alpha   90.00
_cell.angle_beta   90.00
_cell.angle_gamma   90.00
#
_symmetry.space_group_name_H-M   'P 1'
#
loop_
_entity.id
_entity.type
_entity.pdbx_description
1 polymer ?
#
loop_
_entity_poly.entity_id
_entity_poly.type
_entity_poly.pdbx_seq_one_letter_code
_entity_poly.pdbx_strand_id
1 'polypeptide(L)' 'MKQRIHQNQLQSHLKKFGLNPTDWVLSAVSRQTYLITHREDRDFSFIGRTRGRQVKSWSSLALNSI' A
#
# COMPACT_ATOMS: atom_id res chain seq x y z
N MET A 1 -6.06 -15.14 -9.81
CA MET A 1 -4.79 -15.42 -9.10
C MET A 1 -3.72 -14.31 -9.19
N LYS A 2 -3.63 -13.49 -10.26
CA LYS A 2 -2.55 -12.48 -10.41
C LYS A 2 -2.58 -11.31 -9.40
N GLN A 3 -3.75 -10.87 -8.93
CA GLN A 3 -3.85 -9.70 -8.03
C GLN A 3 -3.20 -9.93 -6.65
N ARG A 4 -3.32 -11.14 -6.07
CA ARG A 4 -2.75 -11.46 -4.73
C ARG A 4 -1.22 -11.43 -4.70
N ILE A 5 -0.55 -11.85 -5.77
CA ILE A 5 0.92 -11.87 -5.85
C ILE A 5 1.48 -10.44 -5.82
N HIS A 6 0.86 -9.51 -6.54
CA HIS A 6 1.28 -8.11 -6.56
C HIS A 6 1.02 -7.39 -5.23
N GLN A 7 -0.04 -7.78 -4.51
CA GLN A 7 -0.37 -7.21 -3.22
C GLN A 7 0.66 -7.60 -2.15
N ASN A 8 1.11 -8.86 -2.13
CA ASN A 8 2.16 -9.32 -1.22
C ASN A 8 3.52 -8.62 -1.45
N GLN A 9 3.86 -8.37 -2.73
CA GLN A 9 5.07 -7.61 -3.08
C GLN A 9 4.98 -6.15 -2.65
N LEU A 10 3.85 -5.48 -2.93
CA LEU A 10 3.61 -4.10 -2.49
C LEU A 10 3.64 -3.97 -0.98
N GLN A 11 3.03 -4.92 -0.27
CA GLN A 11 3.04 -4.96 1.19
C GLN A 11 4.47 -5.08 1.72
N SER A 12 5.28 -5.97 1.15
CA SER A 12 6.70 -6.10 1.51
C SER A 12 7.51 -4.83 1.24
N HIS A 13 7.18 -4.10 0.17
CA HIS A 13 7.83 -2.83 -0.16
C HIS A 13 7.54 -1.70 0.82
N LEU A 14 6.54 -1.81 1.70
CA LEU A 14 6.30 -0.83 2.77
C LEU A 14 7.50 -0.71 3.73
N LYS A 15 8.29 -1.78 3.90
CA LYS A 15 9.54 -1.75 4.68
C LYS A 15 10.51 -0.67 4.22
N LYS A 16 10.52 -0.35 2.91
CA LYS A 16 11.39 0.69 2.33
C LYS A 16 11.03 2.10 2.80
N PHE A 17 9.83 2.27 3.35
CA PHE A 17 9.32 3.52 3.91
C PHE A 17 9.32 3.50 5.44
N GLY A 18 10.01 2.54 6.07
CA GLY A 18 10.02 2.38 7.54
C GLY A 18 8.72 1.82 8.13
N LEU A 19 7.79 1.36 7.29
CA LEU A 19 6.51 0.82 7.71
C LEU A 19 6.59 -0.71 7.82
N ASN A 20 6.22 -1.25 8.98
CA ASN A 20 6.17 -2.69 9.19
C ASN A 20 4.96 -3.33 8.46
N PRO A 21 5.15 -4.16 7.42
CA PRO A 21 4.06 -4.63 6.56
C PRO A 21 2.93 -5.38 7.26
N THR A 22 3.20 -5.99 8.42
CA THR A 22 2.16 -6.72 9.17
C THR A 22 1.12 -5.77 9.72
N ASP A 23 1.47 -4.52 9.97
CA ASP A 23 0.63 -3.57 10.70
C ASP A 23 -0.32 -2.83 9.74
N TRP A 24 -0.15 -3.04 8.43
CA TRP A 24 -0.90 -2.35 7.39
C TRP A 24 -1.79 -3.28 6.58
N VAL A 25 -2.91 -2.74 6.14
CA VAL A 25 -3.82 -3.39 5.18
C VAL A 25 -3.88 -2.56 3.92
N LEU A 26 -3.62 -3.19 2.78
CA LEU A 26 -3.68 -2.53 1.47
C LEU A 26 -5.04 -2.80 0.83
N SER A 27 -5.81 -1.75 0.59
CA SER A 27 -7.06 -1.78 -0.17
C SER A 27 -6.86 -1.07 -1.51
N ALA A 28 -7.07 -1.77 -2.62
CA ALA A 28 -6.97 -1.16 -3.94
C ALA A 28 -8.16 -0.20 -4.17
N VAL A 29 -7.87 1.08 -4.37
CA VAL A 29 -8.88 2.10 -4.71
C VAL A 29 -9.02 2.22 -6.23
N SER A 30 -7.89 2.12 -6.94
CA SER A 30 -7.85 2.13 -8.40
C SER A 30 -6.68 1.32 -8.93
N ARG A 31 -6.49 1.28 -10.26
CA ARG A 31 -5.42 0.52 -10.91
C ARG A 31 -4.03 0.82 -10.34
N GLN A 32 -3.78 2.06 -9.91
CA GLN A 32 -2.48 2.54 -9.43
C GLN A 32 -2.54 3.20 -8.05
N THR A 33 -3.70 3.15 -7.38
CA THR A 33 -3.90 3.80 -6.08
C THR A 33 -4.39 2.78 -5.07
N TYR A 34 -3.78 2.82 -3.89
CA TYR A 34 -4.11 1.98 -2.75
C TYR A 34 -4.32 2.86 -1.52
N LEU A 35 -5.35 2.54 -0.74
CA LEU A 35 -5.49 2.98 0.62
C LEU A 35 -4.72 2.00 1.51
N ILE A 36 -3.86 2.51 2.37
CA ILE A 36 -3.03 1.72 3.28
C ILE A 36 -3.44 2.12 4.69
N THR A 37 -4.22 1.29 5.35
CA THR A 37 -4.78 1.59 6.69
C THR A 37 -4.03 0.80 7.75
N HIS A 38 -3.76 1.41 8.90
CA HIS A 38 -3.19 0.69 10.03
C HIS A 38 -4.25 -0.31 10.56
N ARG A 39 -3.80 -1.49 11.02
CA ARG A 39 -4.71 -2.55 11.47
C ARG A 39 -5.46 -2.19 12.74
N GLU A 40 -4.76 -1.54 13.66
CA GLU A 40 -5.27 -1.22 15.00
C GLU A 40 -5.79 0.22 15.08
N ASP A 41 -5.20 1.12 14.30
CA ASP A 41 -5.52 2.54 14.28
C ASP A 41 -6.23 2.87 12.95
N ARG A 42 -7.55 2.84 12.95
CA ARG A 42 -8.31 3.02 11.71
C ARG A 42 -8.28 4.46 11.18
N ASP A 43 -7.93 5.41 12.02
CA ASP A 43 -7.81 6.82 11.65
C ASP A 43 -6.45 7.08 11.00
N PHE A 44 -5.46 6.22 11.26
CA PHE A 44 -4.15 6.32 10.64
C PHE A 44 -4.07 5.57 9.31
N SER A 45 -4.02 6.34 8.22
CA SER A 45 -3.96 5.79 6.87
C SER A 45 -3.05 6.58 5.94
N PHE A 46 -2.63 5.94 4.86
CA PHE A 46 -1.86 6.53 3.77
C PHE A 46 -2.55 6.30 2.43
N ILE A 47 -2.37 7.24 1.52
CA ILE A 47 -2.63 7.02 0.09
C ILE A 47 -1.31 6.63 -0.58
N GLY A 48 -1.24 5.39 -1.03
CA GLY A 48 -0.12 4.85 -1.80
C GLY A 48 -0.38 4.88 -3.30
N ARG A 49 0.51 5.48 -4.07
CA ARG A 49 0.50 5.41 -5.55
C ARG A 49 1.56 4.44 -6.02
N THR A 50 1.25 3.65 -7.05
CA THR A 50 2.15 2.68 -7.64
C THR A 50 2.49 3.01 -9.08
N ARG A 51 3.75 2.80 -9.49
CA ARG A 51 4.17 2.83 -10.88
C ARG A 51 4.31 1.40 -11.42
N GLY A 52 4.20 1.26 -12.75
CA GLY A 52 4.41 0.00 -13.46
C GLY A 52 3.11 -0.76 -13.76
N ARG A 53 3.05 -1.38 -14.95
CA ARG A 53 1.88 -2.16 -15.40
C ARG A 53 1.94 -3.64 -15.01
N GLN A 54 3.13 -4.23 -15.01
CA GLN A 54 3.35 -5.66 -14.71
C GLN A 54 3.96 -5.89 -13.32
N VAL A 55 4.95 -5.08 -12.91
CA VAL A 55 5.52 -5.10 -11.56
C VAL A 55 5.17 -3.78 -10.91
N LYS A 56 4.32 -3.82 -9.87
CA LYS A 56 3.92 -2.62 -9.14
C LYS A 56 4.97 -2.30 -8.08
N SER A 57 5.46 -1.07 -8.09
CA SER A 57 6.29 -0.51 -7.02
C SER A 57 5.67 0.78 -6.51
N TRP A 58 5.86 1.08 -5.23
CA TRP A 58 5.42 2.36 -4.66
C TRP A 58 6.18 3.50 -5.34
N SER A 59 5.43 4.48 -5.86
CA SER A 59 5.98 5.76 -6.32
C SER A 59 5.93 6.82 -5.24
N SER A 60 4.88 6.79 -4.41
CA SER A 60 4.70 7.73 -3.30
C SER A 60 3.75 7.14 -2.26
N LEU A 61 4.01 7.47 -0.99
CA LEU A 61 3.07 7.31 0.11
C LEU A 61 2.82 8.70 0.68
N ALA A 62 1.55 9.07 0.84
CA ALA A 62 1.15 10.33 1.44
C ALA A 62 0.24 10.05 2.63
N LEU A 63 0.48 10.75 3.75
CA LEU A 63 -0.41 10.66 4.91
C LEU A 63 -1.82 11.08 4.48
N ASN A 64 -2.78 10.23 4.77
CA ASN A 64 -4.19 10.53 4.57
C ASN A 64 -4.71 11.13 5.87
N SER A 65 -4.61 12.46 6.00
CA SER A 65 -5.31 13.18 7.05
C SER A 65 -6.75 13.41 6.59
N ILE A 66 -7.71 12.91 7.37
CA ILE A 66 -9.13 13.26 7.24
C ILE A 66 -9.39 14.52 8.07
#